data_AF-A0A3D0CV33-F1
#
_entry.id   AF-A0A3D0CV33-F1
#
_cell.length_a   1.000
_cell.length_b   1.000
_cell.length_c   1.000
_cell.angle_alpha   90.00
_cell.angle_beta   90.00
_cell.angle_gamma   90.00
#
_symmetry.space_group_name_H-M   'P 1'
#
loop_
_entity.id
_entity.type
_entity.pdbx_description
1 polymer ?
#
loop_
_entity_poly.entity_id
_entity_poly.type
_entity_poly.pdbx_seq_one_letter_code
_entity_poly.pdbx_strand_id
1 'polypeptide(L)'
;MRATSPGRVVLMTGETVSPDIFDPQRWGLLDEAIASLATRLRDVWARFRPCFQTRTRDGSAHAWTYLRGLLSMDSQRNFATISRRVNRPEDDGQNLQPLMSDSPWSEQAVRQQVQQEIAATPALRTGGALTLDECKVL
;
A
#
# COMPACT_ATOMS: atom_id res chain seq x y z
N MET A 1 52.16 -46.47 -2.79
CA MET A 1 52.70 -45.25 -2.12
C MET A 1 53.50 -44.50 -3.18
N ARG A 2 53.21 -43.27 -3.65
CA ARG A 2 52.33 -42.16 -3.27
C ARG A 2 51.81 -41.51 -4.55
N ALA A 3 50.60 -40.94 -4.51
CA ALA A 3 50.11 -39.97 -5.48
C ALA A 3 50.26 -38.54 -4.91
N THR A 4 50.47 -37.61 -5.83
CA THR A 4 50.75 -36.17 -5.72
C THR A 4 49.62 -35.38 -5.03
N SER A 5 49.96 -34.41 -4.17
CA SER A 5 49.05 -33.38 -3.61
C SER A 5 48.76 -32.26 -4.64
N PRO A 6 47.71 -31.42 -4.49
CA PRO A 6 47.79 -30.26 -3.58
C PRO A 6 46.49 -29.81 -2.89
N GLY A 7 46.67 -29.25 -1.70
CA GLY A 7 45.98 -28.09 -1.11
C GLY A 7 44.47 -27.91 -1.29
N ARG A 8 43.75 -27.88 -0.16
CA ARG A 8 42.62 -26.96 -0.02
C ARG A 8 42.55 -26.36 1.37
N VAL A 9 42.66 -25.04 1.38
CA VAL A 9 42.52 -24.15 2.53
C VAL A 9 41.05 -24.00 2.92
N VAL A 10 40.88 -23.85 4.22
CA VAL A 10 39.72 -23.53 5.07
C VAL A 10 38.78 -22.46 4.50
N LEU A 11 37.46 -22.61 4.78
CA LEU A 11 36.55 -21.64 5.44
C LEU A 11 35.11 -22.17 5.36
N MET A 12 34.68 -22.89 6.40
CA MET A 12 33.28 -23.25 6.66
C MET A 12 32.68 -22.25 7.63
N THR A 13 32.33 -21.07 7.13
CA THR A 13 31.34 -20.19 7.78
C THR A 13 30.42 -19.69 6.67
N GLY A 14 29.65 -20.62 6.11
CA GLY A 14 28.49 -20.29 5.29
C GLY A 14 27.35 -19.82 6.20
N GLU A 15 27.54 -18.67 6.84
CA GLU A 15 26.40 -17.94 7.38
C GLU A 15 25.73 -17.29 6.18
N THR A 16 24.73 -17.98 5.63
CA THR A 16 23.87 -17.41 4.60
C THR A 16 23.09 -16.29 5.27
N VAL A 17 23.61 -15.07 5.20
CA VAL A 17 22.85 -13.87 5.51
C VAL A 17 21.73 -13.80 4.48
N SER A 18 20.57 -14.36 4.82
CA SER A 18 19.35 -14.16 4.04
C SER A 18 19.06 -12.67 4.13
N PRO A 19 19.18 -11.90 3.03
CA PRO A 19 19.02 -10.47 3.11
C PRO A 19 17.56 -10.19 3.45
N ASP A 20 17.33 -9.55 4.59
CA ASP A 20 15.99 -9.16 5.02
C ASP A 20 15.34 -8.32 3.91
N ILE A 21 14.21 -8.79 3.40
CA ILE A 21 13.46 -8.08 2.35
C ILE A 21 12.75 -6.85 2.93
N PHE A 22 12.58 -6.82 4.25
CA PHE A 22 11.96 -5.74 4.99
C PHE A 22 12.95 -4.67 5.45
N ASP A 23 14.27 -4.86 5.22
CA ASP A 23 15.26 -3.81 5.45
C ASP A 23 15.01 -2.64 4.47
N PRO A 24 14.57 -1.47 4.96
CA PRO A 24 14.25 -0.33 4.11
C PRO A 24 15.47 0.26 3.39
N GLN A 25 16.66 0.18 4.02
CA GLN A 25 17.89 0.74 3.45
C GLN A 25 18.29 0.01 2.17
N ARG A 26 17.96 -1.29 2.08
CA ARG A 26 18.12 -2.10 0.87
C ARG A 26 17.34 -1.56 -0.33
N TRP A 27 16.23 -0.87 -0.09
CA TRP A 27 15.40 -0.25 -1.12
C TRP A 27 15.74 1.23 -1.35
N GLY A 28 16.82 1.75 -0.75
CA GLY A 28 17.18 3.16 -0.81
C GLY A 28 16.18 4.06 -0.06
N LEU A 29 15.38 3.50 0.85
CA LEU A 29 14.44 4.27 1.66
C LEU A 29 15.18 4.85 2.87
N LEU A 30 15.21 6.17 2.95
CA LEU A 30 15.78 6.91 4.07
C LEU A 30 14.87 6.77 5.31
N ASP A 31 15.47 6.76 6.50
CA ASP A 31 14.73 6.61 7.76
C ASP A 31 13.70 7.73 7.94
N GLU A 32 13.99 8.97 7.52
CA GLU A 32 13.02 10.07 7.57
C GLU A 32 11.80 9.85 6.64
N ALA A 33 12.00 9.17 5.51
CA ALA A 33 10.91 8.84 4.61
C ALA A 33 9.96 7.83 5.27
N ILE A 34 10.51 6.88 6.03
CA ILE A 34 9.73 5.88 6.77
C ILE A 34 9.01 6.54 7.94
N ALA A 35 9.71 7.38 8.72
CA ALA A 35 9.15 8.09 9.86
C ALA A 35 7.95 8.97 9.47
N SER A 36 7.99 9.58 8.29
CA SER A 36 6.90 10.43 7.77
C SER A 36 5.82 9.67 7.00
N LEU A 37 5.97 8.36 6.77
CA LEU A 37 5.09 7.58 5.89
C LEU A 37 3.63 7.60 6.35
N ALA A 38 3.39 7.44 7.66
CA ALA A 38 2.04 7.43 8.22
C ALA A 38 1.32 8.77 8.00
N THR A 39 2.04 9.89 8.19
CA THR A 39 1.52 11.23 7.93
C THR A 39 1.23 11.43 6.45
N ARG A 40 2.16 11.08 5.57
CA ARG A 40 1.96 11.20 4.11
C ARG A 40 0.77 10.38 3.63
N LEU A 41 0.58 9.17 4.16
CA LEU A 41 -0.59 8.34 3.86
C LEU A 41 -1.90 9.01 4.34
N ARG A 42 -1.87 9.61 5.53
CA ARG A 42 -3.01 10.35 6.08
C ARG A 42 -3.34 11.58 5.24
N ASP A 43 -2.34 12.30 4.75
CA ASP A 43 -2.50 13.46 3.89
C ASP A 43 -3.12 13.08 2.55
N VAL A 44 -2.68 11.97 1.94
CA VAL A 44 -3.33 11.40 0.75
C VAL A 44 -4.80 11.13 1.03
N TRP A 45 -5.12 10.40 2.11
CA TRP A 45 -6.52 10.15 2.46
C TRP A 45 -7.30 11.44 2.68
N ALA A 46 -6.73 12.45 3.34
CA ALA A 46 -7.38 13.72 3.63
C ALA A 46 -7.78 14.47 2.35
N ARG A 47 -6.93 14.44 1.31
CA ARG A 47 -7.24 15.05 0.01
C ARG A 47 -8.39 14.36 -0.73
N PHE A 48 -8.49 13.04 -0.60
CA PHE A 48 -9.59 12.26 -1.20
C PHE A 48 -10.84 12.18 -0.32
N ARG A 49 -10.77 12.61 0.94
CA ARG A 49 -11.88 12.59 1.90
C ARG A 49 -13.19 13.13 1.32
N PRO A 50 -13.23 14.28 0.63
CA PRO A 50 -14.47 14.82 0.07
C PRO A 50 -15.14 13.91 -0.96
N CYS A 51 -14.39 13.05 -1.65
CA CYS A 51 -14.93 12.12 -2.64
C CYS A 51 -15.82 11.04 -1.99
N PHE A 52 -15.63 10.76 -0.70
CA PHE A 52 -16.38 9.78 0.09
C PHE A 52 -17.54 10.40 0.88
N GLN A 53 -17.82 11.69 0.65
CA GLN A 53 -18.91 12.40 1.30
C GLN A 53 -20.09 12.54 0.33
N THR A 54 -21.26 12.14 0.80
CA THR A 54 -22.55 12.37 0.13
C THR A 54 -23.32 13.44 0.87
N ARG A 55 -24.50 13.83 0.34
CA ARG A 55 -25.36 14.83 1.00
C ARG A 55 -25.80 14.42 2.40
N THR A 56 -25.92 13.12 2.67
CA THR A 56 -26.52 12.60 3.91
C THR A 56 -25.59 11.75 4.76
N ARG A 57 -24.40 11.37 4.25
CA ARG A 57 -23.45 10.48 4.92
C ARG A 57 -22.00 10.82 4.57
N ASP A 58 -21.11 10.70 5.55
CA ASP A 58 -19.64 10.76 5.38
C ASP A 58 -19.05 9.35 5.53
N GLY A 59 -18.72 8.70 4.41
CA GLY A 59 -18.09 7.38 4.38
C GLY A 59 -16.57 7.40 4.52
N SER A 60 -15.95 8.57 4.65
CA SER A 60 -14.49 8.70 4.59
C SER A 60 -13.75 8.00 5.72
N ALA A 61 -14.36 7.88 6.90
CA ALA A 61 -13.78 7.15 8.02
C ALA A 61 -13.67 5.65 7.71
N HIS A 62 -14.69 5.08 7.06
CA HIS A 62 -14.66 3.69 6.59
C HIS A 62 -13.63 3.49 5.48
N ALA A 63 -13.51 4.45 4.55
CA ALA A 63 -12.45 4.45 3.53
C ALA A 63 -11.05 4.46 4.16
N TRP A 64 -10.84 5.20 5.25
CA TRP A 64 -9.57 5.20 5.98
C TRP A 64 -9.25 3.84 6.61
N THR A 65 -10.25 3.23 7.26
CA THR A 65 -10.09 1.90 7.85
C THR A 65 -9.79 0.85 6.77
N TYR A 66 -10.48 0.91 5.63
CA TYR A 66 -10.24 0.02 4.51
C TYR A 66 -8.83 0.16 3.93
N LEU A 67 -8.37 1.39 3.65
CA LEU A 67 -7.03 1.67 3.15
C LEU A 67 -5.93 1.15 4.08
N ARG A 68 -6.06 1.38 5.39
CA ARG A 68 -5.11 0.84 6.38
C ARG A 68 -5.10 -0.68 6.40
N GLY A 69 -6.26 -1.32 6.24
CA GLY A 69 -6.38 -2.77 6.14
C GLY A 69 -5.65 -3.33 4.93
N LEU A 70 -5.84 -2.73 3.76
CA LEU A 70 -5.17 -3.16 2.52
C LEU A 70 -3.64 -3.10 2.63
N LEU A 71 -3.10 -2.07 3.28
CA LEU A 71 -1.66 -1.84 3.38
C LEU A 71 -0.98 -2.61 4.51
N SER A 72 -1.70 -2.95 5.58
CA SER A 72 -1.13 -3.59 6.79
C SER A 72 -1.32 -5.10 6.86
N MET A 73 -2.06 -5.68 5.90
CA MET A 73 -2.36 -7.11 5.85
C MET A 73 -1.70 -7.77 4.65
N ASP A 74 -1.05 -8.90 4.90
CA ASP A 74 -0.41 -9.74 3.89
C ASP A 74 -1.42 -10.61 3.09
N SER A 75 -2.51 -11.03 3.75
CA SER A 75 -3.50 -11.97 3.22
C SER A 75 -4.90 -11.72 3.80
N GLN A 76 -5.91 -12.44 3.29
CA GLN A 76 -7.28 -12.45 3.84
C GLN A 76 -7.93 -11.06 3.98
N ARG A 77 -7.73 -10.17 2.98
CA ARG A 77 -8.25 -8.80 2.94
C ARG A 77 -9.77 -8.75 2.67
N ASN A 78 -10.57 -9.40 3.50
CA ASN A 78 -12.02 -9.27 3.53
C ASN A 78 -12.45 -8.25 4.61
N PHE A 79 -13.68 -7.74 4.51
CA PHE A 79 -14.16 -6.65 5.37
C PHE A 79 -14.12 -6.97 6.87
N ALA A 80 -14.47 -8.19 7.26
CA ALA A 80 -14.42 -8.62 8.65
C ALA A 80 -12.98 -8.62 9.16
N THR A 81 -12.06 -9.24 8.42
CA THR A 81 -10.65 -9.36 8.84
C THR A 81 -9.97 -7.99 8.89
N ILE A 82 -10.26 -7.11 7.92
CA ILE A 82 -9.79 -5.71 7.94
C ILE A 82 -10.30 -4.98 9.19
N SER A 83 -11.59 -5.10 9.49
CA SER A 83 -12.19 -4.41 10.63
C SER A 83 -11.61 -4.91 11.96
N ARG A 84 -11.39 -6.22 12.08
CA ARG A 84 -10.73 -6.82 13.24
C ARG A 84 -9.31 -6.31 13.44
N ARG A 85 -8.57 -6.21 12.33
CA ARG A 85 -7.17 -5.77 12.34
C ARG A 85 -7.02 -4.29 12.68
N VAL A 86 -7.90 -3.45 12.17
CA VAL A 86 -7.73 -1.98 12.17
C VAL A 86 -8.55 -1.28 13.25
N ASN A 87 -9.74 -1.80 13.58
CA ASN A 87 -10.62 -1.21 14.59
C ASN A 87 -10.51 -1.98 15.91
N ARG A 88 -11.13 -3.18 15.98
CA ARG A 88 -11.22 -3.99 17.21
C ARG A 88 -11.43 -5.47 16.89
N PRO A 89 -10.86 -6.42 17.67
CA PRO A 89 -10.94 -7.86 17.38
C PRO A 89 -12.36 -8.44 17.22
N GLU A 90 -13.36 -7.83 17.85
CA GLU A 90 -14.77 -8.22 17.81
C GLU A 90 -15.58 -7.61 16.65
N ASP A 91 -15.00 -6.69 15.88
CA ASP A 91 -15.68 -6.06 14.74
C ASP A 91 -15.92 -7.11 13.63
N ASP A 92 -17.15 -7.15 13.10
CA ASP A 92 -17.56 -8.11 12.07
C ASP A 92 -17.48 -7.51 10.65
N GLY A 93 -17.12 -6.24 10.54
CA GLY A 93 -16.96 -5.52 9.28
C GLY A 93 -18.27 -5.16 8.58
N GLN A 94 -19.42 -5.28 9.24
CA GLN A 94 -20.69 -4.80 8.69
C GLN A 94 -20.63 -3.31 8.31
N ASN A 95 -19.90 -2.50 9.07
CA ASN A 95 -19.75 -1.07 8.79
C ASN A 95 -18.88 -0.79 7.55
N LEU A 96 -18.00 -1.73 7.15
CA LEU A 96 -17.17 -1.59 5.95
C LEU A 96 -17.85 -2.17 4.69
N GLN A 97 -18.82 -3.07 4.83
CA GLN A 97 -19.47 -3.69 3.67
C GLN A 97 -20.13 -2.66 2.73
N PRO A 98 -20.94 -1.69 3.22
CA PRO A 98 -21.58 -0.68 2.37
C PRO A 98 -20.59 0.15 1.57
N LEU A 99 -19.36 0.32 2.08
CA LEU A 99 -18.29 1.03 1.40
C LEU A 99 -18.11 0.46 -0.02
N MET A 100 -17.91 -0.85 -0.16
CA MET A 100 -17.70 -1.44 -1.49
C MET A 100 -19.02 -1.81 -2.20
N SER A 101 -20.03 -2.26 -1.45
CA SER A 101 -21.29 -2.74 -2.03
C SER A 101 -22.15 -1.61 -2.60
N ASP A 102 -22.31 -0.52 -1.84
CA ASP A 102 -23.16 0.60 -2.24
C ASP A 102 -22.36 1.72 -2.90
N SER A 103 -21.02 1.59 -2.93
CA SER A 103 -20.08 2.57 -3.49
C SER A 103 -20.49 4.01 -3.16
N PRO A 104 -20.50 4.41 -1.86
CA PRO A 104 -21.03 5.69 -1.41
C PRO A 104 -20.12 6.87 -1.76
N TRP A 105 -19.21 6.71 -2.72
CA TRP A 105 -18.36 7.76 -3.27
C TRP A 105 -18.72 8.05 -4.73
N SER A 106 -18.51 9.30 -5.13
CA SER A 106 -18.68 9.70 -6.53
C SER A 106 -17.46 9.26 -7.34
N GLU A 107 -17.64 8.31 -8.26
CA GLU A 107 -16.61 7.91 -9.21
C GLU A 107 -16.04 9.12 -9.98
N GLN A 108 -16.93 10.02 -10.43
CA GLN A 108 -16.53 11.25 -11.11
C GLN A 108 -15.65 12.14 -10.23
N ALA A 109 -16.02 12.33 -8.95
CA ALA A 109 -15.21 13.14 -8.04
C ALA A 109 -13.83 12.51 -7.79
N VAL A 110 -13.76 11.19 -7.64
CA VAL A 110 -12.48 10.48 -7.50
C VAL A 110 -11.62 10.66 -8.75
N ARG A 111 -12.18 10.43 -9.94
CA ARG A 111 -11.46 10.60 -11.22
C ARG A 111 -10.92 12.04 -11.38
N GLN A 112 -11.75 13.04 -11.07
CA GLN A 112 -11.35 14.44 -11.14
C GLN A 112 -10.22 14.77 -10.15
N GLN A 113 -10.31 14.29 -8.91
CA GLN A 113 -9.24 14.48 -7.91
C GLN A 113 -7.92 13.86 -8.39
N VAL A 114 -7.95 12.64 -8.94
CA VAL A 114 -6.75 11.99 -9.52
C VAL A 114 -6.16 12.83 -10.66
N GLN A 115 -6.98 13.28 -11.61
CA GLN A 115 -6.53 14.11 -12.72
C GLN A 115 -5.91 15.43 -12.25
N GLN A 116 -6.50 16.07 -11.22
CA GLN A 116 -5.97 17.28 -10.61
C GLN A 116 -4.61 17.04 -9.94
N GLU A 117 -4.45 15.95 -9.17
CA GLU A 117 -3.17 15.62 -8.55
C GLU A 117 -2.07 15.31 -9.57
N ILE A 118 -2.40 14.60 -10.66
CA ILE A 118 -1.47 14.34 -11.77
C ILE A 118 -1.03 15.67 -12.42
N ALA A 119 -1.99 16.54 -12.80
CA ALA A 119 -1.69 17.83 -13.43
C ALA A 119 -0.89 18.78 -12.51
N ALA A 120 -1.12 18.68 -11.21
CA ALA A 120 -0.41 19.46 -10.20
C ALA A 120 1.03 18.95 -9.94
N THR A 121 1.38 17.73 -10.35
CA THR A 121 2.69 17.13 -10.07
C THR A 121 3.73 17.60 -11.11
N PRO A 122 4.70 18.47 -10.75
CA PRO A 122 5.61 19.07 -11.72
C PRO A 122 6.51 18.04 -12.41
N ALA A 123 6.94 17.00 -11.68
CA ALA A 123 7.76 15.92 -12.21
C ALA A 123 7.07 15.13 -13.35
N LEU A 124 5.74 15.17 -13.43
CA LEU A 124 4.98 14.52 -14.49
C LEU A 124 4.78 15.41 -15.73
N ARG A 125 5.03 16.72 -15.63
CA ARG A 125 4.81 17.68 -16.73
C ARG A 125 5.86 17.58 -17.83
N THR A 126 7.10 17.30 -17.46
CA THR A 126 8.24 17.22 -18.38
C THR A 126 8.93 15.88 -18.18
N GLY A 127 8.68 14.91 -19.06
CA GLY A 127 9.29 13.57 -18.99
C GLY A 127 8.43 12.48 -18.34
N GLY A 128 7.17 12.75 -18.01
CA GLY A 128 6.22 11.71 -17.61
C GLY A 128 5.88 10.77 -18.77
N ALA A 129 5.72 9.47 -18.48
CA ALA A 129 5.20 8.49 -19.42
C ALA A 129 3.78 8.08 -18.98
N LEU A 130 2.83 8.08 -19.91
CA LEU A 130 1.48 7.56 -19.68
C LEU A 130 1.37 6.17 -20.29
N THR A 131 1.30 5.14 -19.44
CA THR A 131 1.01 3.78 -19.87
C THR A 131 -0.49 3.54 -19.77
N LEU A 132 -1.11 3.19 -20.90
CA LEU A 132 -2.51 2.79 -20.96
C LEU A 132 -2.54 1.28 -21.17
N ASP A 133 -3.16 0.57 -20.22
CA ASP A 133 -3.42 -0.86 -20.30
C ASP A 133 -4.92 -1.10 -20.12
N GLU A 134 -5.50 -1.92 -20.99
CA GLU A 134 -6.90 -2.28 -20.92
C GLU A 134 -7.02 -3.69 -20.33
N CYS A 135 -7.49 -3.78 -19.10
CA CYS A 135 -7.84 -5.08 -18.53
C CYS A 135 -9.19 -5.54 -19.11
N LYS A 136 -9.20 -6.69 -19.78
CA LYS A 136 -10.45 -7.35 -20.16
C LYS A 136 -11.18 -7.77 -18.88
N VAL A 137 -12.39 -7.29 -18.69
CA VAL A 137 -13.29 -7.82 -17.66
C VAL A 137 -13.72 -9.20 -18.14
N LEU A 138 -13.29 -10.25 -17.42
CA LEU A 138 -13.71 -11.63 -17.65
C LEU A 138 -15.13 -11.88 -17.13
#